data_AF-C0QJ41-F1
#
_entry.id   AF-C0QJ41-F1
#
_cell.length_a   1.000
_cell.length_b   1.000
_cell.length_c   1.000
_cell.angle_alpha   90.00
_cell.angle_beta   90.00
_cell.angle_gamma   90.00
#
_symmetry.space_group_name_H-M   'P 1'
#
loop_
_entity.id
_entity.type
_entity.pdbx_description
1 polymer ?
#
loop_
_entity_poly.entity_id
_entity_poly.type
_entity_poly.pdbx_seq_one_letter_code
_entity_poly.pdbx_strand_id
1 'polypeptide(L)'
;MKITNSVRPFAPILFALLVSVAVTGCSNLNLGGNKNASNTTPTMTRETTAVYYDFKDVLIPKELKVLDGSTVVVSTPGYTSGIISLKGRIESRSLFNFFSNNMIKDNWNMISNIKSPASTIMIFQKESRWAVITIREKDFNTYVEVGVAPTIGKVEKAPESNLFN
;
A
#
# COMPACT_ATOMS: atom_id res chain seq x y z
N MET A 1 36.39 -58.28 -10.88
CA MET A 1 35.04 -58.17 -11.49
C MET A 1 34.01 -58.50 -10.43
N LYS A 2 33.04 -57.58 -10.22
CA LYS A 2 31.88 -57.58 -9.30
C LYS A 2 32.16 -57.41 -7.78
N ILE A 3 32.21 -56.15 -7.35
CA ILE A 3 31.89 -55.70 -5.99
C ILE A 3 30.36 -55.71 -5.87
N THR A 4 29.80 -56.44 -4.91
CA THR A 4 28.36 -56.53 -4.65
C THR A 4 27.94 -55.56 -3.56
N ASN A 5 26.73 -55.04 -3.73
CA ASN A 5 26.11 -53.94 -3.00
C ASN A 5 25.86 -54.24 -1.51
N SER A 6 26.19 -53.28 -0.63
CA SER A 6 25.63 -53.19 0.71
C SER A 6 24.81 -51.90 0.80
N VAL A 7 23.50 -52.03 0.63
CA VAL A 7 22.54 -50.92 0.78
C VAL A 7 22.19 -50.86 2.28
N ARG A 8 22.66 -49.81 2.95
CA ARG A 8 22.47 -49.60 4.40
C ARG A 8 21.00 -49.22 4.68
N PRO A 9 20.32 -49.85 5.65
CA PRO A 9 18.91 -49.61 5.94
C PRO A 9 18.72 -48.38 6.85
N PHE A 10 19.16 -47.21 6.39
CA PHE A 10 18.94 -45.93 7.10
C PHE A 10 17.84 -45.06 6.45
N ALA A 11 17.20 -45.56 5.40
CA ALA A 11 16.22 -44.82 4.60
C ALA A 11 14.76 -44.80 5.13
N PRO A 12 14.24 -45.76 5.94
CA PRO A 12 12.81 -45.71 6.28
C PRO A 12 12.50 -44.83 7.49
N ILE A 13 13.49 -44.46 8.31
CA ILE A 13 13.27 -43.75 9.58
C ILE A 13 13.03 -42.24 9.36
N LEU A 14 13.64 -41.64 8.32
CA LEU A 14 13.47 -40.21 8.02
C LEU A 14 12.14 -39.92 7.31
N PHE A 15 11.59 -40.90 6.58
CA PHE A 15 10.31 -40.75 5.88
C PHE A 15 9.10 -40.90 6.82
N ALA A 16 9.23 -41.66 7.90
CA ALA A 16 8.17 -41.84 8.90
C ALA A 16 7.95 -40.61 9.80
N LEU A 17 8.92 -39.70 9.90
CA LEU A 17 8.84 -38.52 10.77
C LEU A 17 8.24 -37.28 10.07
N LEU A 18 8.10 -37.30 8.74
CA LEU A 18 7.58 -36.18 7.95
C LEU A 18 6.05 -36.25 7.73
N VAL A 19 5.40 -37.32 8.19
CA VAL A 19 3.96 -37.60 7.94
C VAL A 19 3.07 -37.31 9.15
N SER A 20 3.61 -36.97 10.33
CA SER A 20 2.86 -36.92 11.60
C SER A 20 2.44 -35.53 12.12
N VAL A 21 2.57 -34.44 11.36
CA VAL A 21 2.11 -33.10 11.83
C VAL A 21 1.19 -32.42 10.82
N ALA A 22 0.18 -33.15 10.38
CA ALA A 22 -1.03 -32.58 9.81
C ALA A 22 -2.21 -32.90 10.73
N VAL A 23 -3.00 -31.85 11.00
CA VAL A 23 -4.36 -31.85 11.59
C VAL A 23 -4.47 -31.82 13.12
N THR A 24 -4.42 -30.60 13.67
CA THR A 24 -5.38 -30.17 14.71
C THR A 24 -5.77 -28.72 14.43
N GLY A 25 -6.87 -28.55 13.70
CA GLY A 25 -7.65 -27.32 13.70
C GLY A 25 -8.64 -27.37 14.86
N CYS A 26 -8.73 -26.30 15.65
CA CYS A 26 -9.83 -26.09 16.59
C CYS A 26 -10.66 -24.90 16.10
N SER A 27 -11.91 -25.18 15.71
CA SER A 27 -12.95 -24.19 15.47
C SER A 27 -13.79 -23.99 16.74
N ASN A 28 -14.03 -22.71 17.07
CA ASN A 28 -15.22 -22.07 17.66
C ASN A 28 -16.17 -22.89 18.56
N LEU A 29 -16.50 -22.36 19.76
CA LEU A 29 -17.72 -21.55 20.06
C LEU A 29 -17.99 -21.51 21.58
N ASN A 30 -18.54 -20.38 22.07
CA ASN A 30 -19.45 -20.14 23.24
C ASN A 30 -19.13 -18.74 23.82
N LEU A 31 -19.90 -17.69 23.51
CA LEU A 31 -21.26 -17.35 23.94
C LEU A 31 -21.34 -17.05 25.45
N GLY A 32 -21.28 -15.76 25.80
CA GLY A 32 -21.56 -15.29 27.14
C GLY A 32 -21.47 -13.76 27.25
N GLY A 33 -22.62 -13.10 27.38
CA GLY A 33 -22.68 -11.74 27.91
C GLY A 33 -23.61 -10.78 27.19
N ASN A 34 -24.93 -11.03 27.23
CA ASN A 34 -25.91 -9.96 27.11
C ASN A 34 -25.72 -9.00 28.30
N LYS A 35 -25.34 -7.74 28.01
CA LYS A 35 -25.53 -6.62 28.94
C LYS A 35 -26.10 -5.46 28.12
N ASN A 36 -27.41 -5.32 28.20
CA ASN A 36 -28.08 -4.04 27.95
C ASN A 36 -27.49 -2.99 28.90
N ALA A 37 -26.95 -1.90 28.37
CA ALA A 37 -27.29 -0.55 28.80
C ALA A 37 -26.40 0.51 28.13
N SER A 38 -27.09 1.58 27.74
CA SER A 38 -26.59 2.95 27.62
C SER A 38 -26.07 3.39 26.26
N ASN A 39 -26.97 4.08 25.57
CA ASN A 39 -26.76 5.10 24.55
C ASN A 39 -25.44 5.87 24.75
N THR A 40 -24.52 5.68 23.83
CA THR A 40 -23.59 6.71 23.37
C THR A 40 -23.29 6.36 21.94
N THR A 41 -23.84 7.15 21.02
CA THR A 41 -23.58 7.10 19.58
C THR A 41 -22.09 6.93 19.28
N PRO A 42 -21.64 5.76 18.79
CA PRO A 42 -20.47 5.73 17.94
C PRO A 42 -20.99 5.99 16.53
N THR A 43 -20.67 7.15 15.96
CA THR A 43 -20.80 7.34 14.53
C THR A 43 -19.86 6.33 13.86
N MET A 44 -20.36 5.12 13.64
CA MET A 44 -19.82 4.19 12.66
C MET A 44 -20.03 4.85 11.31
N THR A 45 -19.02 5.59 10.88
CA THR A 45 -18.93 6.04 9.49
C THR A 45 -18.73 4.80 8.63
N ARG A 46 -19.87 4.40 8.07
CA ARG A 46 -20.10 3.49 6.96
C ARG A 46 -18.96 3.53 5.93
N GLU A 47 -18.57 2.33 5.51
CA GLU A 47 -17.51 2.02 4.56
C GLU A 47 -17.29 3.04 3.43
N THR A 48 -16.08 3.58 3.34
CA THR A 48 -15.66 4.47 2.25
C THR A 48 -14.65 3.77 1.33
N THR A 49 -15.04 3.68 0.06
CA THR A 49 -14.36 3.42 -1.24
C THR A 49 -12.84 3.43 -1.40
N ALA A 50 -12.17 4.30 -0.66
CA ALA A 50 -10.75 4.59 -0.65
C ALA A 50 -10.56 5.72 0.37
N VAL A 51 -9.36 5.86 0.94
CA VAL A 51 -9.05 6.96 1.87
C VAL A 51 -8.09 7.92 1.19
N TYR A 52 -8.51 9.19 1.07
CA TYR A 52 -7.63 10.28 0.66
C TYR A 52 -6.75 10.65 1.87
N TYR A 53 -5.45 10.39 1.78
CA TYR A 53 -4.48 10.82 2.78
C TYR A 53 -3.88 12.16 2.33
N ASP A 54 -4.44 13.30 2.76
CA ASP A 54 -4.00 14.70 2.52
C ASP A 54 -3.70 15.16 1.06
N PHE A 55 -3.42 14.25 0.13
CA PHE A 55 -3.35 14.37 -1.31
C PHE A 55 -4.75 14.11 -1.86
N LYS A 56 -5.58 15.17 -1.90
CA LYS A 56 -6.97 15.10 -2.38
C LYS A 56 -7.13 14.55 -3.80
N ASP A 57 -6.06 14.48 -4.58
CA ASP A 57 -6.06 14.10 -5.99
C ASP A 57 -5.28 12.80 -6.30
N VAL A 58 -4.87 12.03 -5.29
CA VAL A 58 -4.23 10.72 -5.52
C VAL A 58 -4.99 9.65 -4.78
N LEU A 59 -5.70 8.82 -5.53
CA LEU A 59 -6.45 7.70 -4.99
C LEU A 59 -5.49 6.60 -4.52
N ILE A 60 -5.67 6.12 -3.29
CA ILE A 60 -4.87 5.04 -2.70
C ILE A 60 -5.72 3.77 -2.58
N PRO A 61 -5.25 2.59 -3.06
CA PRO A 61 -5.94 1.32 -2.87
C PRO A 61 -6.12 0.99 -1.37
N LYS A 62 -7.30 0.52 -0.98
CA LYS A 62 -7.62 0.23 0.44
C LYS A 62 -6.84 -0.92 1.04
N GLU A 63 -6.44 -1.86 0.19
CA GLU A 63 -5.74 -3.07 0.61
C GLU A 63 -4.27 -2.77 0.99
N LEU A 64 -3.80 -1.55 0.70
CA LEU A 64 -2.54 -1.04 1.18
C LEU A 64 -2.68 -0.40 2.55
N LYS A 65 -1.75 -0.72 3.44
CA LYS A 65 -1.61 -0.10 4.76
C LYS A 65 -0.52 0.96 4.70
N VAL A 66 -0.78 2.13 5.28
CA VAL A 66 0.23 3.18 5.41
C VAL A 66 1.34 2.75 6.37
N LEU A 67 2.57 3.13 6.04
CA LEU A 67 3.75 2.99 6.87
C LEU A 67 4.05 4.35 7.47
N ASP A 68 3.54 4.60 8.68
CA ASP A 68 3.62 5.92 9.32
C ASP A 68 5.05 6.42 9.50
N GLY A 69 5.98 5.52 9.86
CA GLY A 69 7.39 5.85 10.07
C GLY A 69 8.17 6.27 8.81
N SER A 70 7.60 6.08 7.61
CA SER A 70 8.19 6.48 6.34
C SER A 70 7.24 7.34 5.49
N THR A 71 6.25 7.94 6.16
CA THR A 71 5.28 8.86 5.56
C THR A 71 5.53 10.25 6.11
N VAL A 72 5.69 11.22 5.21
CA VAL A 72 5.90 12.63 5.56
C VAL A 72 4.99 13.46 4.67
N VAL A 73 4.05 14.18 5.26
CA VAL A 73 3.17 15.10 4.52
C VAL A 73 3.27 16.48 5.16
N VAL A 74 3.46 17.48 4.31
CA VAL A 74 3.50 18.89 4.67
C VAL A 74 2.42 19.61 3.87
N SER A 75 1.47 20.21 4.58
CA SER A 75 0.42 21.03 3.98
C SER A 75 0.63 22.49 4.35
N THR A 76 0.71 23.35 3.34
CA THR A 76 0.71 24.81 3.48
C THR A 76 -0.57 25.36 2.86
N PRO A 77 -1.01 26.58 3.22
CA PRO A 77 -2.14 27.22 2.56
C PRO A 77 -1.92 27.26 1.04
N GLY A 78 -2.76 26.53 0.30
CA GLY A 78 -2.71 26.42 -1.16
C GLY A 78 -2.05 25.15 -1.71
N TYR A 79 -1.17 24.46 -0.96
CA TYR A 79 -0.43 23.30 -1.49
C TYR A 79 -0.16 22.20 -0.45
N THR A 80 -0.29 20.94 -0.88
CA THR A 80 0.17 19.78 -0.11
C THR A 80 1.31 19.09 -0.84
N SER A 81 2.41 18.85 -0.13
CA SER A 81 3.58 18.13 -0.63
C SER A 81 3.97 17.04 0.34
N GLY A 82 4.54 15.95 -0.14
CA GLY A 82 4.98 14.88 0.74
C GLY A 82 5.19 13.57 0.05
N ILE A 83 5.50 12.57 0.85
CA ILE A 83 5.66 11.17 0.47
C ILE A 83 4.81 10.32 1.41
N ILE A 84 3.94 9.50 0.83
CA ILE A 84 3.24 8.45 1.56
C ILE A 84 3.83 7.11 1.17
N SER A 85 4.22 6.34 2.18
CA SER A 85 4.68 4.97 2.04
C SER A 85 3.59 3.98 2.43
N LEU A 86 3.41 2.96 1.62
CA LEU A 86 2.32 2.01 1.70
C LEU A 86 2.85 0.58 1.51
N LYS A 87 2.16 -0.39 2.10
CA LYS A 87 2.49 -1.81 1.97
C LYS A 87 1.25 -2.68 1.87
N GLY A 88 1.26 -3.68 1.00
CA GLY A 88 0.22 -4.70 0.93
C GLY A 88 0.65 -5.94 0.17
N ARG A 89 -0.30 -6.86 -0.05
CA ARG A 89 -0.10 -8.11 -0.80
C ARG A 89 -0.86 -8.06 -2.12
N ILE A 90 -0.52 -7.08 -2.94
CA ILE A 90 -1.16 -6.84 -4.25
C ILE A 90 -0.08 -6.98 -5.31
N GLU A 91 -0.40 -7.65 -6.42
CA GLU A 91 0.51 -7.77 -7.55
C GLU A 91 0.88 -6.39 -8.11
N SER A 92 2.17 -6.15 -8.42
CA SER A 92 2.61 -4.85 -8.94
C SER A 92 1.92 -4.45 -10.22
N ARG A 93 1.55 -5.43 -11.07
CA ARG A 93 0.80 -5.16 -12.30
C ARG A 93 -0.58 -4.57 -12.02
N SER A 94 -1.28 -5.09 -11.01
CA SER A 94 -2.59 -4.55 -10.60
C SER A 94 -2.46 -3.15 -10.03
N LEU A 95 -1.41 -2.89 -9.24
CA LEU A 95 -1.11 -1.55 -8.73
C LEU A 95 -0.77 -0.57 -9.86
N PHE A 96 0.06 -0.98 -10.81
CA PHE A 96 0.39 -0.18 -12.00
C PHE A 96 -0.87 0.20 -12.78
N ASN A 97 -1.75 -0.76 -13.04
CA ASN A 97 -3.00 -0.51 -13.75
C ASN A 97 -3.94 0.41 -12.95
N PHE A 98 -4.03 0.19 -11.64
CA PHE A 98 -4.83 1.02 -10.74
C PHE A 98 -4.39 2.48 -10.80
N PHE A 99 -3.10 2.76 -10.62
CA PHE A 99 -2.58 4.13 -10.64
C PHE A 99 -2.67 4.74 -12.04
N SER A 100 -2.33 3.98 -13.09
CA SER A 100 -2.44 4.46 -14.48
C SER A 100 -3.85 4.95 -14.79
N ASN A 101 -4.87 4.17 -14.40
CA ASN A 101 -6.26 4.48 -14.71
C ASN A 101 -6.82 5.61 -13.83
N ASN A 102 -6.59 5.57 -12.52
CA ASN A 102 -7.20 6.54 -11.60
C ASN A 102 -6.51 7.91 -11.68
N MET A 103 -5.18 7.96 -11.88
CA MET A 103 -4.48 9.23 -12.06
C MET A 103 -5.00 9.96 -13.31
N ILE A 104 -5.20 9.25 -14.43
CA ILE A 104 -5.75 9.85 -15.67
C ILE A 104 -7.18 10.38 -15.44
N LYS A 105 -8.03 9.63 -14.72
CA LYS A 105 -9.39 10.08 -14.36
C LYS A 105 -9.37 11.36 -13.52
N ASP A 106 -8.36 11.52 -12.68
CA ASP A 106 -8.17 12.70 -11.83
C ASP A 106 -7.38 13.84 -12.53
N ASN A 107 -7.32 13.80 -13.87
CA ASN A 107 -6.66 14.79 -14.74
C ASN A 107 -5.14 14.89 -14.59
N TRP A 108 -4.48 13.80 -14.18
CA TRP A 108 -3.03 13.70 -14.26
C TRP A 108 -2.59 13.15 -15.62
N ASN A 109 -1.56 13.78 -16.19
CA ASN A 109 -0.92 13.31 -17.40
C ASN A 109 0.25 12.39 -17.05
N MET A 110 0.28 11.17 -17.59
CA MET A 110 1.45 10.30 -17.44
C MET A 110 2.57 10.82 -18.35
N ILE A 111 3.66 11.27 -17.73
CA ILE A 111 4.83 11.80 -18.43
C ILE A 111 5.80 10.68 -18.78
N SER A 112 6.00 9.74 -17.86
CA SER A 112 6.91 8.62 -18.06
C SER A 112 6.56 7.45 -17.15
N ASN A 113 6.96 6.25 -17.55
CA ASN A 113 7.02 5.10 -16.67
C ASN A 113 8.30 4.30 -16.96
N ILE A 114 8.95 3.83 -15.90
CA ILE A 114 10.19 3.06 -15.95
C ILE A 114 9.93 1.74 -15.23
N LYS A 115 10.27 0.63 -15.88
CA LYS A 115 10.05 -0.71 -15.33
C LYS A 115 11.37 -1.46 -15.21
N SER A 116 11.55 -2.11 -14.08
CA SER A 116 12.59 -3.10 -13.82
C SER A 116 11.94 -4.38 -13.27
N PRO A 117 12.67 -5.51 -13.18
CA PRO A 117 12.09 -6.78 -12.73
C PRO A 117 11.41 -6.73 -11.36
N ALA A 118 11.85 -5.85 -10.45
CA ALA A 118 11.33 -5.76 -9.08
C ALA A 118 10.74 -4.38 -8.74
N SER A 119 10.76 -3.42 -9.67
CA SER A 119 10.32 -2.05 -9.40
C SER A 119 9.70 -1.39 -10.62
N THR A 120 8.68 -0.57 -10.40
CA THR A 120 8.10 0.31 -11.42
C THR A 120 8.01 1.72 -10.87
N ILE A 121 8.43 2.71 -11.65
CA ILE A 121 8.33 4.13 -11.34
C ILE A 121 7.40 4.76 -12.37
N MET A 122 6.46 5.58 -11.92
CA MET A 122 5.50 6.28 -12.76
C MET A 122 5.55 7.77 -12.42
N ILE A 123 5.69 8.62 -13.43
CA ILE A 123 5.82 10.07 -13.26
C ILE A 123 4.61 10.72 -13.92
N PHE A 124 3.92 11.55 -13.15
CA PHE A 124 2.71 12.24 -13.56
C PHE A 124 2.83 13.75 -13.34
N GLN A 125 2.13 14.52 -14.17
CA GLN A 125 2.02 15.97 -14.06
C GLN A 125 0.56 16.42 -14.11
N LYS A 126 0.18 17.35 -13.23
CA LYS A 126 -1.11 18.04 -13.22
C LYS A 126 -0.86 19.51 -12.90
N GLU A 127 -1.13 20.39 -13.87
CA GLU A 127 -0.91 21.84 -13.74
C GLU A 127 0.51 22.19 -13.23
N SER A 128 0.62 22.81 -12.06
CA SER A 128 1.86 23.16 -11.36
C SER A 128 2.28 22.09 -10.35
N ARG A 129 1.93 20.82 -10.54
CA ARG A 129 2.28 19.73 -9.61
C ARG A 129 2.79 18.49 -10.33
N TRP A 130 3.62 17.75 -9.60
CA TRP A 130 4.18 16.47 -9.99
C TRP A 130 3.77 15.40 -8.99
N ALA A 131 3.56 14.19 -9.49
CA ALA A 131 3.43 12.99 -8.68
C ALA A 131 4.38 11.91 -9.19
N VAL A 132 5.10 11.28 -8.27
CA VAL A 132 5.97 10.15 -8.56
C VAL A 132 5.47 8.97 -7.74
N ILE A 133 5.15 7.88 -8.43
CA ILE A 133 4.66 6.66 -7.80
C ILE A 133 5.69 5.57 -8.04
N THR A 134 6.24 5.01 -6.97
CA THR A 134 7.19 3.92 -7.02
C THR A 134 6.56 2.67 -6.43
N ILE A 135 6.49 1.60 -7.20
CA ILE A 135 5.99 0.29 -6.81
C ILE A 135 7.19 -0.65 -6.73
N ARG A 136 7.41 -1.30 -5.58
CA ARG A 136 8.54 -2.22 -5.34
C ARG A 136 8.04 -3.54 -4.77
N GLU A 137 8.46 -4.64 -5.39
CA GLU A 137 8.24 -5.98 -4.84
C GLU A 137 9.40 -6.36 -3.93
N LYS A 138 9.09 -6.80 -2.72
CA LYS A 138 10.10 -7.31 -1.79
C LYS A 138 9.51 -8.36 -0.85
N ASP A 139 10.20 -9.49 -0.75
CA ASP A 139 9.80 -10.66 0.02
C ASP A 139 8.43 -11.20 -0.45
N PHE A 140 7.39 -10.96 0.34
CA PHE A 140 6.00 -11.37 0.08
C PHE A 140 5.04 -10.17 0.05
N ASN A 141 5.57 -8.95 -0.08
CA ASN A 141 4.77 -7.75 -0.09
C ASN A 141 5.19 -6.83 -1.24
N THR A 142 4.27 -5.96 -1.59
CA THR A 142 4.49 -4.87 -2.50
C THR A 142 4.43 -3.58 -1.70
N TYR A 143 5.42 -2.73 -1.93
CA TYR A 143 5.58 -1.43 -1.31
C TYR A 143 5.26 -0.38 -2.36
N VAL A 144 4.46 0.61 -1.99
CA VAL A 144 4.15 1.74 -2.85
C VAL A 144 4.59 3.01 -2.15
N GLU A 145 5.29 3.85 -2.87
CA GLU A 145 5.66 5.18 -2.42
C GLU A 145 5.02 6.19 -3.36
N VAL A 146 4.23 7.09 -2.81
CA VAL A 146 3.54 8.15 -3.56
C VAL A 146 4.10 9.49 -3.08
N GLY A 147 4.92 10.11 -3.92
CA GLY A 147 5.44 11.45 -3.71
C GLY A 147 4.65 12.47 -4.52
N VAL A 148 4.23 13.57 -3.89
CA VAL A 148 3.56 14.69 -4.56
C VAL A 148 4.28 15.98 -4.18
N ALA A 149 4.56 16.84 -5.16
CA ALA A 149 5.18 18.14 -4.93
C ALA A 149 4.77 19.17 -5.99
N PRO A 150 4.73 20.47 -5.65
CA PRO A 150 4.55 21.53 -6.63
C PRO A 150 5.79 21.69 -7.51
N THR A 151 5.58 22.21 -8.72
CA THR A 151 6.63 22.65 -9.62
C THR A 151 7.23 23.94 -9.07
N ILE A 152 8.54 23.94 -8.86
CA ILE A 152 9.31 25.12 -8.45
C ILE A 152 9.11 26.22 -9.51
N GLY A 153 8.64 27.40 -9.09
CA GLY A 153 8.41 28.56 -9.96
C GLY A 153 6.95 28.85 -10.34
N LYS A 154 5.99 27.98 -9.96
CA LYS A 154 4.53 28.23 -10.07
C LYS A 154 3.81 28.07 -8.73
N VAL A 155 4.44 28.51 -7.65
CA VAL A 155 3.73 28.68 -6.37
C VAL A 155 2.96 29.99 -6.50
N GLU A 156 1.67 29.89 -6.80
CA GLU A 156 0.75 31.03 -6.80
C GLU A 156 0.85 31.65 -5.41
N LYS A 157 1.29 32.92 -5.35
CA LYS A 157 1.39 33.65 -4.11
C LYS A 157 0.03 33.56 -3.41
N ALA A 158 0.03 33.06 -2.18
CA ALA A 158 -1.16 33.16 -1.32
C ALA A 158 -1.64 34.62 -1.35
N PRO A 159 -2.94 34.89 -1.44
CA PRO A 159 -3.43 36.26 -1.40
C PRO A 159 -3.00 36.87 -0.08
N GLU A 160 -2.12 37.87 -0.15
CA GLU A 160 -1.81 38.74 0.98
C GLU A 160 -3.13 39.38 1.38
N SER A 161 -3.73 38.87 2.46
CA SER A 161 -4.87 39.51 3.08
C SER A 161 -4.42 40.90 3.50
N ASN A 162 -4.89 41.91 2.78
CA ASN A 162 -4.78 43.32 3.13
C ASN A 162 -5.37 43.52 4.54
N LEU A 163 -4.52 43.40 5.56
CA LEU A 163 -4.87 43.55 6.97
C LEU A 163 -4.66 44.98 7.48
N PHE A 164 -4.44 45.95 6.59
CA PHE A 164 -4.33 47.35 6.94
C PHE A 164 -4.92 48.22 5.84
N ASN A 165 -6.23 48.47 5.91
CA ASN A 165 -6.83 49.70 5.40
C ASN A 165 -7.98 50.11 6.33
#